data_AF-A0A8H7ZJ75-F1
#
_entry.id   AF-A0A8H7ZJ75-F1
#
_cell.length_a   1.000
_cell.length_b   1.000
_cell.length_c   1.000
_cell.angle_alpha   90.00
_cell.angle_beta   90.00
_cell.angle_gamma   90.00
#
_symmetry.space_group_name_H-M   'P 1'
#
loop_
_entity.id
_entity.type
_entity.pdbx_description
1 polymer ?
#
loop_
_entity_poly.entity_id
_entity_poly.type
_entity_poly.pdbx_seq_one_letter_code
_entity_poly.pdbx_strand_id
1 'polypeptide(L)'
;MSEKHLKRVSQLIPNIDLKVISQGAEALVFQTKIHPYSSHPYLKNQSQFIIKYRPPKPYRHPKIDAQITKTRTAGEAKFMYKLTKLGISCPALISCDLTNGIIWMENLGIELPNGNVSSVKNWLWYLEKEGDEAACINDKVKEVCYKVGQLIGRLHLADMIHGDLTTSNLILTGSEESWEPALIDFGLSSFSGLAEDKAVDLYVLERSVTSTHSVFAHKYNAWLLEGYESAHYLKEYKKFGKSKCTETIKRLEEVRLRGRKRSMLG
;
A
#
# COMPACT_ATOMS: atom_id res chain seq x y z
N MET A 1 -6.44 10.84 -23.65
CA MET A 1 -5.67 9.59 -23.46
C MET A 1 -6.46 8.55 -22.66
N SER A 2 -7.22 8.94 -21.63
CA SER A 2 -8.06 8.04 -20.83
C SER A 2 -9.12 7.28 -21.65
N GLU A 3 -9.81 7.92 -22.60
CA GLU A 3 -10.85 7.27 -23.42
C GLU A 3 -10.35 6.10 -24.28
N LYS A 4 -9.16 6.23 -24.88
CA LYS A 4 -8.55 5.14 -25.68
C LYS A 4 -8.25 3.93 -24.79
N HIS A 5 -7.77 4.17 -23.58
CA HIS A 5 -7.49 3.09 -22.62
C HIS A 5 -8.78 2.50 -22.05
N LEU A 6 -9.79 3.31 -21.73
CA LEU A 6 -11.12 2.86 -21.34
C LEU A 6 -11.75 1.95 -22.40
N LYS A 7 -11.70 2.36 -23.68
CA LYS A 7 -12.18 1.56 -24.80
C LYS A 7 -11.42 0.24 -24.89
N ARG A 8 -10.09 0.26 -24.71
CA ARG A 8 -9.27 -0.95 -24.74
C ARG A 8 -9.61 -1.90 -23.58
N VAL A 9 -9.75 -1.39 -22.37
CA VAL A 9 -10.12 -2.22 -21.21
C VAL A 9 -11.52 -2.79 -21.40
N SER A 10 -12.48 -2.00 -21.87
CA SER A 10 -13.85 -2.47 -22.15
C SER A 10 -13.90 -3.57 -23.22
N GLN A 11 -12.95 -3.60 -24.16
CA GLN A 11 -12.80 -4.70 -25.13
C GLN A 11 -12.21 -5.96 -24.50
N LEU A 12 -11.30 -5.80 -23.53
CA LEU A 12 -10.63 -6.92 -22.86
C LEU A 12 -11.50 -7.57 -21.80
N ILE A 13 -12.35 -6.79 -21.14
CA ILE A 13 -13.30 -7.23 -20.10
C ILE A 13 -14.71 -6.72 -20.43
N PRO A 14 -15.38 -7.34 -21.43
CA PRO A 14 -16.70 -6.90 -21.87
C PRO A 14 -17.76 -7.09 -20.77
N ASN A 15 -18.81 -6.27 -20.82
CA ASN A 15 -19.96 -6.31 -19.89
C ASN A 15 -19.63 -6.00 -18.42
N ILE A 16 -18.49 -5.37 -18.16
CA ILE A 16 -18.11 -4.88 -16.83
C ILE A 16 -18.27 -3.37 -16.80
N ASP A 17 -19.05 -2.86 -15.85
CA ASP A 17 -19.10 -1.43 -15.58
C ASP A 17 -17.81 -0.96 -14.89
N LEU A 18 -17.20 0.11 -15.39
CA LEU A 18 -15.88 0.58 -14.99
C LEU A 18 -15.92 2.04 -14.55
N LYS A 19 -15.83 2.27 -13.24
CA LYS A 19 -15.60 3.60 -12.68
C LYS A 19 -14.10 3.84 -12.52
N VAL A 20 -13.54 4.83 -13.21
CA VAL A 20 -12.13 5.22 -13.01
C VAL A 20 -11.96 5.79 -11.61
N ILE A 21 -11.01 5.24 -10.84
CA ILE A 21 -10.67 5.75 -9.50
C ILE A 21 -9.29 6.41 -9.44
N SER A 22 -8.35 5.98 -10.29
CA SER A 22 -7.01 6.56 -10.35
C SER A 22 -6.38 6.37 -11.73
N GLN A 23 -5.60 7.37 -12.14
CA GLN A 23 -4.80 7.32 -13.35
C GLN A 23 -3.36 7.75 -13.02
N GLY A 24 -2.48 6.76 -12.89
CA GLY A 24 -1.05 6.97 -12.68
C GLY A 24 -0.25 6.85 -13.97
N ALA A 25 1.05 7.17 -13.89
CA ALA A 25 1.99 6.96 -14.99
C ALA A 25 2.11 5.47 -15.35
N GLU A 26 1.96 4.56 -14.38
CA GLU A 26 2.16 3.13 -14.59
C GLU A 26 0.89 2.32 -14.85
N ALA A 27 -0.23 2.71 -14.24
CA ALA A 27 -1.46 1.95 -14.29
C ALA A 27 -2.71 2.84 -14.20
N LEU A 28 -3.80 2.34 -14.78
CA LEU A 28 -5.16 2.81 -14.57
C LEU A 28 -5.82 1.89 -13.55
N VAL A 29 -6.54 2.47 -12.60
CA VAL A 29 -7.28 1.71 -11.60
C VAL A 29 -8.76 2.02 -11.75
N PHE A 30 -9.56 0.96 -11.86
CA PHE A 30 -11.01 1.01 -11.98
C PHE A 30 -11.66 0.31 -10.81
N GLN A 31 -12.87 0.73 -10.49
CA GLN A 31 -13.77 0.08 -9.56
C GLN A 31 -14.95 -0.49 -10.35
N THR A 32 -15.40 -1.68 -9.95
CA THR A 32 -16.60 -2.31 -10.48
C THR A 32 -17.41 -2.99 -9.37
N LYS A 33 -18.70 -3.21 -9.60
CA LYS A 33 -19.58 -4.01 -8.73
C LYS A 33 -19.73 -5.46 -9.20
N ILE A 34 -19.17 -5.79 -10.36
CA ILE A 34 -19.33 -7.10 -11.00
C ILE A 34 -18.07 -7.92 -10.74
N HIS A 35 -18.24 -9.08 -10.12
CA HIS A 35 -17.14 -10.02 -9.89
C HIS A 35 -16.83 -10.77 -11.20
N PRO A 36 -15.55 -11.07 -11.53
CA PRO A 36 -15.18 -11.53 -12.87
C PRO A 36 -15.73 -12.91 -13.27
N TYR A 37 -16.12 -13.76 -12.30
CA TYR A 37 -16.57 -15.14 -12.59
C TYR A 37 -17.49 -15.76 -11.53
N SER A 38 -18.03 -14.99 -10.57
CA SER A 38 -18.88 -15.54 -9.49
C SER A 38 -19.96 -14.55 -9.11
N SER A 39 -21.15 -15.02 -8.79
CA SER A 39 -22.22 -14.19 -8.22
C SER A 39 -22.15 -14.09 -6.69
N HIS A 40 -21.40 -14.98 -6.03
CA HIS A 40 -21.28 -15.06 -4.57
C HIS A 40 -19.80 -15.26 -4.19
N PRO A 41 -18.96 -14.22 -4.29
CA PRO A 41 -17.54 -14.35 -4.00
C PRO A 41 -17.27 -14.53 -2.50
N TYR A 42 -16.33 -15.41 -2.16
CA TYR A 42 -15.89 -15.61 -0.77
C TYR A 42 -14.86 -14.54 -0.36
N LEU A 43 -15.33 -13.30 -0.28
CA LEU A 43 -14.54 -12.10 0.08
C LEU A 43 -15.24 -11.37 1.23
N LYS A 44 -14.50 -10.53 1.98
CA LYS A 44 -15.12 -9.69 3.01
C LYS A 44 -16.03 -8.66 2.35
N ASN A 45 -15.52 -8.00 1.32
CA ASN A 45 -16.33 -7.17 0.44
C ASN A 45 -16.78 -7.96 -0.80
N GLN A 46 -18.08 -8.29 -0.85
CA GLN A 46 -18.66 -9.03 -1.98
C GLN A 46 -19.29 -8.12 -3.04
N SER A 47 -19.26 -6.80 -2.83
CA SER A 47 -20.04 -5.84 -3.62
C SER A 47 -19.21 -4.95 -4.53
N GLN A 48 -17.91 -4.83 -4.28
CA GLN A 48 -17.02 -3.94 -5.01
C GLN A 48 -15.63 -4.56 -5.19
N PHE A 49 -15.07 -4.38 -6.38
CA PHE A 49 -13.79 -4.94 -6.79
C PHE A 49 -12.94 -3.88 -7.49
N ILE A 50 -11.63 -4.07 -7.43
CA ILE A 50 -10.64 -3.21 -8.08
C ILE A 50 -10.02 -3.93 -9.27
N ILE A 51 -9.89 -3.20 -10.37
CA ILE A 51 -9.22 -3.65 -11.59
C ILE A 51 -8.06 -2.71 -11.84
N LYS A 52 -6.84 -3.24 -11.80
CA LYS A 52 -5.62 -2.50 -12.14
C LYS A 52 -5.15 -2.92 -13.52
N TYR A 53 -5.08 -1.97 -14.45
CA TYR A 53 -4.67 -2.17 -15.83
C TYR A 53 -3.38 -1.40 -16.14
N ARG A 54 -2.38 -2.09 -16.69
CA ARG A 54 -1.11 -1.50 -17.13
C ARG A 54 -1.12 -1.33 -18.65
N PRO A 55 -1.43 -0.13 -19.18
CA PRO A 55 -1.51 0.07 -20.63
C PRO A 55 -0.13 0.00 -21.30
N PRO A 56 -0.04 -0.50 -22.54
CA PRO A 56 1.19 -0.51 -23.31
C PRO A 56 1.81 0.88 -23.46
N LYS A 57 3.13 0.97 -23.39
CA LYS A 57 3.86 2.24 -23.51
C LYS A 57 4.42 2.41 -24.92
N PRO A 58 3.93 3.41 -25.70
CA PRO A 58 4.28 3.54 -27.13
C PRO A 58 5.77 3.85 -27.37
N TYR A 59 6.45 4.40 -26.36
CA TYR A 59 7.88 4.70 -26.42
C TYR A 59 8.77 3.47 -26.18
N ARG A 60 8.22 2.31 -25.78
CA ARG A 60 8.97 1.07 -25.57
C ARG A 60 8.80 0.14 -26.77
N HIS A 61 9.84 -0.62 -27.11
CA HIS A 61 9.73 -1.66 -28.11
C HIS A 61 8.66 -2.70 -27.68
N PRO A 62 7.71 -3.11 -28.56
CA PRO A 62 6.55 -3.92 -28.16
C PRO A 62 6.89 -5.20 -27.39
N LYS A 63 7.94 -5.93 -27.81
CA LYS A 63 8.39 -7.15 -27.10
C LYS A 63 8.89 -6.86 -25.68
N ILE A 64 9.60 -5.74 -25.50
CA ILE A 64 10.16 -5.35 -24.19
C ILE A 64 9.02 -4.87 -23.28
N ASP A 65 8.10 -4.07 -23.81
CA ASP A 65 6.95 -3.57 -23.06
C ASP A 65 6.03 -4.71 -22.58
N ALA A 66 5.75 -5.69 -23.45
CA ALA A 66 4.99 -6.89 -23.09
C ALA A 66 5.69 -7.68 -21.98
N GLN A 67 7.01 -7.86 -22.08
CA GLN A 67 7.79 -8.58 -21.06
C GLN A 67 7.83 -7.84 -19.72
N ILE A 68 7.98 -6.51 -19.73
CA ILE A 68 7.94 -5.67 -18.52
C ILE A 68 6.55 -5.77 -17.89
N THR A 69 5.49 -5.58 -18.68
CA THR A 69 4.11 -5.64 -18.19
C THR A 69 3.80 -7.00 -17.57
N LYS A 70 4.16 -8.09 -18.25
CA LYS A 70 4.00 -9.46 -17.75
C LYS A 70 4.74 -9.68 -16.44
N THR A 71 6.03 -9.32 -16.39
CA THR A 71 6.87 -9.50 -15.20
C THR A 71 6.33 -8.72 -14.01
N ARG A 72 5.93 -7.46 -14.21
CA ARG A 72 5.42 -6.60 -13.15
C ARG A 72 4.06 -7.04 -12.64
N THR A 73 3.16 -7.41 -13.54
CA THR A 73 1.82 -7.93 -13.20
C THR A 73 1.95 -9.25 -12.42
N ALA A 74 2.85 -10.14 -12.86
CA ALA A 74 3.12 -11.38 -12.14
C ALA A 74 3.78 -11.15 -10.78
N GLY A 75 4.70 -10.19 -10.68
CA GLY A 75 5.36 -9.81 -9.43
C GLY A 75 4.36 -9.33 -8.38
N GLU A 76 3.51 -8.38 -8.74
CA GLU A 76 2.46 -7.83 -7.87
C GLU A 76 1.47 -8.91 -7.41
N ALA A 77 0.99 -9.76 -8.33
CA ALA A 77 0.11 -10.88 -7.99
C ALA A 77 0.77 -11.90 -7.03
N LYS A 78 2.04 -12.26 -7.28
CA LYS A 78 2.81 -13.16 -6.40
C LYS A 78 3.04 -12.55 -5.02
N PHE A 79 3.29 -11.25 -4.96
CA PHE A 79 3.50 -10.54 -3.70
C PHE A 79 2.24 -10.56 -2.85
N MET A 80 1.07 -10.18 -3.41
CA MET A 80 -0.22 -10.25 -2.72
C MET A 80 -0.56 -11.66 -2.23
N TYR A 81 -0.35 -12.68 -3.07
CA TYR A 81 -0.56 -14.07 -2.69
C TYR A 81 0.28 -14.47 -1.47
N LYS A 82 1.56 -14.09 -1.45
CA LYS A 82 2.46 -14.41 -0.34
C LYS A 82 2.09 -13.65 0.94
N LEU A 83 1.70 -12.38 0.85
CA LEU A 83 1.19 -11.62 2.00
C LEU A 83 -0.05 -12.29 2.61
N THR A 84 -1.00 -12.70 1.76
CA THR A 84 -2.21 -13.40 2.18
C THR A 84 -1.87 -14.69 2.94
N LYS A 85 -0.91 -15.48 2.44
CA LYS A 85 -0.45 -16.71 3.12
C LYS A 85 0.24 -16.45 4.46
N LEU A 86 0.86 -15.29 4.63
CA LEU A 86 1.50 -14.86 5.87
C LEU A 86 0.53 -14.18 6.84
N GLY A 87 -0.74 -14.02 6.46
CA GLY A 87 -1.72 -13.27 7.25
C GLY A 87 -1.32 -11.80 7.44
N ILE A 88 -0.62 -11.23 6.46
CA ILE A 88 -0.33 -9.79 6.38
C ILE A 88 -1.45 -9.16 5.56
N SER A 89 -2.10 -8.13 6.12
CA SER A 89 -3.29 -7.52 5.56
C SER A 89 -3.00 -6.84 4.21
N CYS A 90 -3.62 -7.35 3.15
CA CYS A 90 -3.57 -6.82 1.79
C CYS A 90 -4.84 -7.25 1.03
N PRO A 91 -5.13 -6.66 -0.16
CA PRO A 91 -6.25 -7.10 -0.98
C PRO A 91 -6.13 -8.57 -1.35
N ALA A 92 -7.25 -9.31 -1.28
CA ALA A 92 -7.29 -10.64 -1.87
C ALA A 92 -7.13 -10.55 -3.40
N LEU A 93 -6.23 -11.37 -3.95
CA LEU A 93 -6.09 -11.53 -5.39
C LEU A 93 -7.28 -12.34 -5.92
N ILE A 94 -8.02 -11.78 -6.88
CA ILE A 94 -9.18 -12.43 -7.50
C ILE A 94 -8.77 -13.09 -8.81
N SER A 95 -8.23 -12.32 -9.76
CA SER A 95 -7.84 -12.80 -11.08
C SER A 95 -6.64 -12.04 -11.60
N CYS A 96 -5.92 -12.63 -12.55
CA CYS A 96 -4.75 -12.03 -13.16
C CYS A 96 -4.63 -12.43 -14.62
N ASP A 97 -4.63 -11.45 -15.51
CA ASP A 97 -4.30 -11.59 -16.93
C ASP A 97 -2.93 -10.97 -17.18
N LEU A 98 -1.92 -11.84 -17.20
CA LEU A 98 -0.52 -11.44 -17.40
C LEU A 98 -0.22 -10.95 -18.82
N THR A 99 -1.02 -11.36 -19.81
CA THR A 99 -0.83 -10.98 -21.21
C THR A 99 -1.29 -9.55 -21.45
N ASN A 100 -2.41 -9.18 -20.84
CA ASN A 100 -2.99 -7.84 -20.97
C ASN A 100 -2.63 -6.90 -19.81
N GLY A 101 -1.91 -7.37 -18.79
CA GLY A 101 -1.48 -6.56 -17.66
C GLY A 101 -2.65 -6.12 -16.76
N ILE A 102 -3.58 -7.04 -16.51
CA ILE A 102 -4.79 -6.78 -15.71
C ILE A 102 -4.73 -7.61 -14.42
N ILE A 103 -4.94 -6.95 -13.29
CA ILE A 103 -5.14 -7.61 -11.99
C ILE A 103 -6.50 -7.23 -11.44
N TRP A 104 -7.25 -8.23 -11.02
CA TRP A 104 -8.48 -8.09 -10.24
C TRP A 104 -8.19 -8.39 -8.79
N MET A 105 -8.63 -7.52 -7.89
CA MET A 105 -8.41 -7.64 -6.46
C MET A 105 -9.59 -7.11 -5.65
N GLU A 106 -9.66 -7.52 -4.39
CA GLU A 106 -10.66 -7.03 -3.43
C GLU A 106 -10.58 -5.50 -3.27
N ASN A 107 -11.74 -4.84 -3.19
CA ASN A 107 -11.79 -3.45 -2.75
C ASN A 107 -11.81 -3.37 -1.21
N LEU A 108 -10.70 -2.93 -0.64
CA LEU A 108 -10.55 -2.74 0.81
C LEU A 108 -11.04 -1.38 1.30
N GLY A 109 -11.07 -0.37 0.43
CA GLY A 109 -11.36 0.99 0.83
C GLY A 109 -12.83 1.15 1.24
N ILE A 110 -13.05 1.82 2.36
CA ILE A 110 -14.37 2.31 2.75
C ILE A 110 -14.44 3.82 2.57
N GLU A 111 -15.66 4.33 2.43
CA GLU A 111 -15.91 5.76 2.27
C GLU A 111 -15.87 6.43 3.64
N LEU A 112 -14.99 7.44 3.80
CA LEU A 112 -14.96 8.31 4.96
C LEU A 112 -16.15 9.29 4.90
N PRO A 113 -16.51 9.95 6.02
CA PRO A 113 -17.63 10.91 6.06
C PRO A 113 -17.54 12.06 5.03
N ASN A 114 -16.31 12.41 4.61
CA ASN A 114 -16.06 13.42 3.58
C ASN A 114 -16.06 12.88 2.13
N GLY A 115 -16.47 11.63 1.92
CA GLY A 115 -16.55 10.97 0.60
C GLY A 115 -15.21 10.45 0.06
N ASN A 116 -14.10 10.65 0.77
CA ASN A 116 -12.80 10.12 0.36
C ASN A 116 -12.63 8.65 0.76
N VAL A 117 -11.79 7.92 0.02
CA VAL A 117 -11.38 6.56 0.43
C VAL A 117 -10.58 6.60 1.73
N SER A 118 -10.78 5.61 2.59
CA SER A 118 -10.14 5.41 3.90
C SER A 118 -8.63 5.12 3.86
N SER A 119 -7.87 5.78 3.00
CA SER A 119 -6.40 5.75 3.11
C SER A 119 -5.95 6.44 4.40
N VAL A 120 -4.82 6.01 4.98
CA VAL A 120 -4.24 6.64 6.18
C VAL A 120 -4.05 8.14 5.95
N LYS A 121 -3.59 8.53 4.75
CA LYS A 121 -3.48 9.93 4.35
C LYS A 121 -4.81 10.68 4.47
N ASN A 122 -5.86 10.17 3.83
CA ASN A 122 -7.15 10.87 3.80
C ASN A 122 -7.81 10.89 5.18
N TRP A 123 -7.63 9.84 5.96
CA TRP A 123 -8.17 9.75 7.31
C TRP A 123 -7.50 10.75 8.25
N LEU A 124 -6.16 10.83 8.26
CA LEU A 124 -5.44 11.83 9.04
C LEU A 124 -5.79 13.25 8.59
N TRP A 125 -5.92 13.49 7.28
CA TRP A 125 -6.32 14.81 6.78
C TRP A 125 -7.75 15.21 7.17
N TYR A 126 -8.66 14.24 7.21
CA TYR A 126 -10.02 14.43 7.71
C TYR A 126 -10.00 14.87 9.18
N LEU A 127 -9.20 14.20 10.02
CA LEU A 127 -9.05 14.58 11.43
C LEU A 127 -8.43 15.97 11.59
N GLU A 128 -7.42 16.31 10.80
CA GLU A 128 -6.76 17.63 10.84
C GLU A 128 -7.66 18.77 10.37
N LYS A 129 -8.64 18.50 9.51
CA LYS A 129 -9.57 19.51 8.98
C LYS A 129 -10.79 19.73 9.85
N GLU A 130 -11.39 18.64 10.32
CA GLU A 130 -12.67 18.69 11.05
C GLU A 130 -12.48 18.74 12.56
N GLY A 131 -11.29 18.38 13.06
CA GLY A 131 -11.00 18.25 14.48
C GLY A 131 -10.04 19.30 15.03
N ASP A 132 -9.88 19.29 16.35
CA ASP A 132 -8.85 20.03 17.06
C ASP A 132 -7.59 19.16 17.29
N GLU A 133 -6.62 19.66 18.06
CA GLU A 133 -5.43 18.91 18.42
C GLU A 133 -5.77 17.57 19.11
N ALA A 134 -6.81 17.53 19.93
CA ALA A 134 -7.22 16.32 20.65
C ALA A 134 -7.83 15.26 19.72
N ALA A 135 -8.49 15.67 18.63
CA ALA A 135 -8.95 14.77 17.58
C ALA A 135 -7.80 14.12 16.80
N CYS A 136 -6.67 14.82 16.67
CA CYS A 136 -5.49 14.35 15.94
C CYS A 136 -4.55 13.51 16.81
N ILE A 137 -4.46 13.83 18.11
CA ILE A 137 -3.56 13.17 19.06
C ILE A 137 -4.40 12.55 20.17
N ASN A 138 -4.90 11.36 19.90
CA ASN A 138 -5.61 10.54 20.88
C ASN A 138 -5.19 9.06 20.75
N ASP A 139 -5.67 8.25 21.69
CA ASP A 139 -5.34 6.83 21.77
C ASP A 139 -5.72 6.06 20.51
N LYS A 140 -6.81 6.45 19.83
CA LYS A 140 -7.25 5.82 18.58
C LYS A 140 -6.28 6.09 17.42
N VAL A 141 -5.84 7.34 17.26
CA VAL A 141 -4.82 7.67 16.24
C VAL A 141 -3.50 6.98 16.55
N LYS A 142 -3.11 6.97 17.83
CA LYS A 142 -1.94 6.22 18.28
C LYS A 142 -2.04 4.74 17.96
N GLU A 143 -3.18 4.11 18.24
CA GLU A 143 -3.44 2.69 17.95
C GLU A 143 -3.31 2.41 16.46
N VAL A 144 -3.90 3.23 15.59
CA VAL A 144 -3.80 3.06 14.13
C VAL A 144 -2.35 3.20 13.65
N CYS A 145 -1.64 4.24 14.08
CA CYS A 145 -0.22 4.41 13.75
C CYS A 145 0.61 3.20 14.22
N TYR A 146 0.36 2.72 15.44
CA TYR A 146 1.03 1.57 16.00
C TYR A 146 0.74 0.29 15.19
N LYS A 147 -0.52 0.03 14.82
CA LYS A 147 -0.91 -1.10 13.97
C LYS A 147 -0.28 -1.03 12.58
N VAL A 148 -0.19 0.16 11.98
CA VAL A 148 0.51 0.36 10.70
C VAL A 148 1.99 0.00 10.86
N GLY A 149 2.63 0.46 11.94
CA GLY A 149 4.00 0.08 12.29
C GLY A 149 4.16 -1.44 12.37
N GLN A 150 3.26 -2.11 13.10
CA GLN A 150 3.27 -3.57 13.25
C GLN A 150 3.11 -4.30 11.91
N LEU A 151 2.21 -3.82 11.05
CA LEU A 151 1.99 -4.38 9.71
C LEU A 151 3.27 -4.34 8.88
N ILE A 152 3.99 -3.21 8.90
CA ILE A 152 5.25 -3.01 8.18
C ILE A 152 6.38 -3.84 8.82
N GLY A 153 6.40 -3.94 10.15
CA GLY A 153 7.35 -4.79 10.86
C GLY A 153 7.24 -6.25 10.43
N ARG A 154 6.01 -6.76 10.34
CA ARG A 154 5.73 -8.13 9.84
C ARG A 154 6.11 -8.29 8.38
N LEU A 155 5.88 -7.29 7.53
CA LEU A 155 6.32 -7.27 6.13
C LEU A 155 7.85 -7.43 6.03
N HIS A 156 8.61 -6.62 6.76
CA HIS A 156 10.07 -6.63 6.74
C HIS A 156 10.68 -7.88 7.40
N LEU A 157 10.02 -8.45 8.42
CA LEU A 157 10.42 -9.71 9.04
C LEU A 157 10.27 -10.90 8.08
N ALA A 158 9.33 -10.81 7.14
CA ALA A 158 9.16 -11.74 6.02
C ALA A 158 10.12 -11.48 4.83
N ASP A 159 11.06 -10.55 4.99
CA ASP A 159 12.03 -10.12 3.96
C ASP A 159 11.33 -9.69 2.65
N MET A 160 10.20 -8.99 2.83
CA MET A 160 9.39 -8.39 1.77
C MET A 160 9.49 -6.87 1.91
N ILE A 161 9.65 -6.16 0.80
CA ILE A 161 9.79 -4.70 0.73
C ILE A 161 8.67 -4.17 -0.15
N HIS A 162 7.99 -3.12 0.31
CA HIS A 162 6.92 -2.50 -0.46
C HIS A 162 7.47 -1.72 -1.66
N GLY A 163 8.53 -0.93 -1.44
CA GLY A 163 9.23 -0.15 -2.46
C GLY A 163 8.56 1.18 -2.83
N ASP A 164 7.40 1.47 -2.25
CA ASP A 164 6.64 2.71 -2.42
C ASP A 164 5.71 2.93 -1.21
N LEU A 165 6.26 2.81 -0.01
CA LEU A 165 5.48 2.80 1.22
C LEU A 165 5.02 4.21 1.63
N THR A 166 3.95 4.71 1.01
CA THR A 166 3.34 6.01 1.32
C THR A 166 2.06 5.87 2.13
N THR A 167 1.61 6.95 2.78
CA THR A 167 0.33 6.98 3.51
C THR A 167 -0.91 6.79 2.62
N SER A 168 -0.76 6.91 1.29
CA SER A 168 -1.83 6.61 0.32
C SER A 168 -1.92 5.13 -0.03
N ASN A 169 -0.82 4.38 0.14
CA ASN A 169 -0.74 2.94 -0.11
C ASN A 169 -1.08 2.11 1.14
N LEU A 170 -1.59 2.77 2.18
CA LEU A 170 -2.15 2.17 3.39
C LEU A 170 -3.64 2.47 3.45
N ILE A 171 -4.46 1.43 3.44
CA ILE A 171 -5.93 1.53 3.54
C ILE A 171 -6.36 1.06 4.92
N LEU A 172 -7.23 1.84 5.56
CA LEU A 172 -7.91 1.47 6.79
C LEU A 172 -9.20 0.73 6.45
N THR A 173 -9.35 -0.44 7.06
CA THR A 173 -10.50 -1.33 6.92
C THR A 173 -11.19 -1.52 8.26
N GLY A 174 -12.42 -2.05 8.26
CA GLY A 174 -13.19 -2.23 9.49
C GLY A 174 -14.18 -1.08 9.69
N SER A 175 -14.25 -0.53 10.90
CA SER A 175 -15.14 0.58 11.26
C SER A 175 -14.34 1.72 11.85
N GLU A 176 -14.99 2.87 12.04
CA GLU A 176 -14.36 3.98 12.76
C GLU A 176 -13.91 3.56 14.16
N GLU A 177 -14.57 2.65 14.86
CA GLU A 177 -14.18 2.24 16.21
C GLU A 177 -12.98 1.29 16.23
N SER A 178 -12.76 0.52 15.15
CA SER A 178 -11.74 -0.51 15.09
C SER A 178 -11.09 -0.58 13.71
N TRP A 179 -10.26 0.42 13.42
CA TRP A 179 -9.50 0.46 12.18
C TRP A 179 -8.40 -0.59 12.15
N GLU A 180 -8.33 -1.31 11.03
CA GLU A 180 -7.29 -2.29 10.71
C GLU A 180 -6.58 -1.89 9.42
N PRO A 181 -5.26 -1.62 9.44
CA PRO A 181 -4.53 -1.20 8.26
C PRO A 181 -4.25 -2.38 7.31
N ALA A 182 -4.21 -2.07 6.02
CA ALA A 182 -3.84 -2.98 4.95
C ALA A 182 -2.93 -2.28 3.94
N LEU A 183 -1.97 -3.03 3.38
CA LEU A 183 -1.08 -2.53 2.34
C LEU A 183 -1.73 -2.72 0.97
N ILE A 184 -1.58 -1.75 0.07
CA ILE A 184 -2.01 -1.83 -1.32
C ILE A 184 -0.88 -1.36 -2.25
N ASP A 185 -1.01 -1.66 -3.54
CA ASP A 185 -0.05 -1.26 -4.60
C ASP A 185 1.38 -1.81 -4.41
N PHE A 186 1.57 -3.06 -4.85
CA PHE A 186 2.86 -3.73 -4.79
C PHE A 186 3.64 -3.62 -6.12
N GLY A 187 3.38 -2.57 -6.88
CA GLY A 187 3.94 -2.39 -8.22
C GLY A 187 5.47 -2.29 -8.27
N LEU A 188 6.10 -1.84 -7.18
CA LEU A 188 7.55 -1.71 -7.01
C LEU A 188 8.11 -2.64 -5.92
N SER A 189 7.29 -3.59 -5.48
CA SER A 189 7.65 -4.52 -4.40
C SER A 189 8.76 -5.48 -4.80
N SER A 190 9.50 -5.94 -3.79
CA SER A 190 10.61 -6.88 -3.98
C SER A 190 10.81 -7.77 -2.75
N PHE A 191 11.58 -8.85 -2.92
CA PHE A 191 12.01 -9.71 -1.83
C PHE A 191 13.46 -9.38 -1.49
N SER A 192 13.69 -8.86 -0.30
CA SER A 192 15.03 -8.51 0.17
C SER A 192 15.14 -8.64 1.68
N GLY A 193 16.22 -9.29 2.11
CA GLY A 193 16.59 -9.39 3.53
C GLY A 193 17.45 -8.22 4.01
N LEU A 194 17.89 -7.34 3.12
CA LEU A 194 18.83 -6.26 3.43
C LEU A 194 18.20 -5.21 4.35
N ALA A 195 18.93 -4.81 5.40
CA ALA A 195 18.51 -3.72 6.27
C ALA A 195 18.44 -2.36 5.53
N GLU A 196 19.21 -2.18 4.45
CA GLU A 196 19.15 -0.98 3.59
C GLU A 196 17.74 -0.81 2.99
N ASP A 197 17.21 -1.85 2.35
CA ASP A 197 15.93 -1.75 1.64
C ASP A 197 14.79 -1.50 2.63
N LYS A 198 14.82 -2.14 3.79
CA LYS A 198 13.87 -1.95 4.89
C LYS A 198 13.93 -0.53 5.45
N ALA A 199 15.14 0.00 5.63
CA ALA A 199 15.35 1.36 6.10
C ALA A 199 14.89 2.40 5.08
N VAL A 200 15.10 2.16 3.78
CA VAL A 200 14.61 3.04 2.71
C VAL A 200 13.08 3.03 2.69
N ASP A 201 12.43 1.87 2.81
CA ASP A 201 10.96 1.76 2.85
C ASP A 201 10.36 2.55 4.05
N LEU A 202 10.95 2.38 5.25
CA LEU A 202 10.57 3.16 6.43
C LEU A 202 10.79 4.67 6.24
N TYR A 203 11.90 5.05 5.60
CA TYR A 203 12.21 6.45 5.33
C TYR A 203 11.21 7.08 4.35
N VAL A 204 10.78 6.35 3.32
CA VAL A 204 9.73 6.81 2.39
C VAL A 204 8.43 7.09 3.15
N LEU A 205 8.03 6.19 4.06
CA LEU A 205 6.84 6.39 4.88
C LEU A 205 6.97 7.60 5.80
N GLU A 206 8.10 7.74 6.50
CA GLU A 206 8.37 8.87 7.38
C GLU A 206 8.25 10.21 6.63
N ARG A 207 8.80 10.27 5.42
CA ARG A 207 8.71 11.44 4.54
C ARG A 207 7.29 11.66 4.04
N SER A 208 6.57 10.61 3.71
CA SER A 208 5.16 10.68 3.31
C SER A 208 4.28 11.24 4.43
N VAL A 209 4.48 10.82 5.68
CA VAL A 209 3.76 11.36 6.84
C VAL A 209 4.13 12.83 7.05
N THR A 210 5.42 13.16 6.97
CA THR A 210 5.91 14.53 7.17
C THR A 210 5.38 15.50 6.11
N SER A 211 5.24 15.06 4.86
CA SER A 211 4.77 15.91 3.76
C SER A 211 3.26 16.10 3.76
N THR A 212 2.48 15.10 4.19
CA THR A 212 1.02 15.18 4.15
C THR A 212 0.39 15.67 5.45
N HIS A 213 1.06 15.52 6.61
CA HIS A 213 0.50 15.78 7.95
C HIS A 213 1.46 16.60 8.83
N SER A 214 1.77 17.82 8.39
CA SER A 214 2.92 18.58 8.90
C SER A 214 2.89 18.90 10.39
N VAL A 215 1.71 19.09 10.99
CA VAL A 215 1.58 19.57 12.39
C VAL A 215 1.97 18.49 13.39
N PHE A 216 1.52 17.26 13.18
CA PHE A 216 1.68 16.15 14.13
C PHE A 216 2.54 14.99 13.61
N ALA A 217 3.14 15.15 12.43
CA ALA A 217 3.99 14.13 11.79
C ALA A 217 5.03 13.50 12.72
N HIS A 218 5.66 14.29 13.59
CA HIS A 218 6.65 13.75 14.53
C HIS A 218 6.03 12.74 15.50
N LYS A 219 4.83 13.01 16.04
CA LYS A 219 4.12 12.07 16.94
C LYS A 219 3.66 10.84 16.16
N TYR A 220 3.10 11.01 14.96
CA TYR A 220 2.67 9.89 14.12
C TYR A 220 3.85 8.96 13.78
N ASN A 221 4.98 9.52 13.35
CA ASN A 221 6.19 8.77 13.05
C ASN A 221 6.76 8.05 14.28
N ALA A 222 6.68 8.66 15.46
CA ALA A 222 7.09 7.99 16.71
C ALA A 222 6.22 6.76 16.99
N TRP A 223 4.88 6.88 16.93
CA TRP A 223 3.98 5.75 17.15
C TRP A 223 4.09 4.66 16.08
N LEU A 224 4.30 5.04 14.82
CA LEU A 224 4.60 4.11 13.73
C LEU A 224 5.88 3.31 14.02
N LEU A 225 6.93 3.98 14.50
CA LEU A 225 8.19 3.33 14.82
C LEU A 225 8.06 2.41 16.05
N GLU A 226 7.35 2.84 17.09
CA GLU A 226 7.01 2.01 18.25
C GLU A 226 6.29 0.72 17.81
N GLY A 227 5.30 0.85 16.92
CA GLY A 227 4.58 -0.28 16.34
C GLY A 227 5.49 -1.22 15.55
N TYR A 228 6.37 -0.64 14.71
CA TYR A 228 7.34 -1.39 13.92
C TYR A 228 8.30 -2.21 14.78
N GLU A 229 8.88 -1.58 15.80
CA GLU A 229 9.76 -2.26 16.75
C GLU A 229 9.02 -3.38 17.47
N SER A 230 7.78 -3.13 17.94
CA SER A 230 7.00 -4.12 18.68
C SER A 230 6.79 -5.44 17.92
N ALA A 231 6.63 -5.38 16.59
CA ALA A 231 6.47 -6.59 15.76
C ALA A 231 7.69 -7.52 15.86
N HIS A 232 8.89 -6.98 16.09
CA HIS A 232 10.13 -7.75 16.21
C HIS A 232 10.26 -8.47 17.55
N TYR A 233 9.42 -8.13 18.53
CA TYR A 233 9.39 -8.78 19.85
C TYR A 233 8.26 -9.81 19.98
N LEU A 234 7.46 -10.02 18.93
CA LEU A 234 6.46 -11.08 18.90
C LEU A 234 7.11 -12.46 19.11
N LYS A 235 6.38 -13.36 19.77
CA LYS A 235 6.89 -14.69 20.16
C LYS A 235 7.48 -15.48 18.98
N GLU A 236 6.86 -15.36 17.81
CA GLU A 236 7.28 -16.01 16.57
C GLU A 236 8.65 -15.55 16.04
N TYR A 237 9.08 -14.32 16.38
CA TYR A 237 10.33 -13.73 15.91
C TYR A 237 11.42 -13.63 16.99
N LYS A 238 11.15 -14.08 18.23
CA LYS A 238 12.04 -13.88 19.40
C LYS A 238 13.52 -14.23 19.17
N LYS A 239 13.82 -15.22 18.32
CA LYS A 239 15.20 -15.68 18.04
C LYS A 239 16.03 -14.67 17.24
N PHE A 240 15.43 -13.93 16.31
CA PHE A 240 16.16 -13.06 15.37
C PHE A 240 15.60 -11.64 15.25
N GLY A 241 14.36 -11.41 15.71
CA GLY A 241 13.63 -10.16 15.58
C GLY A 241 14.36 -8.99 16.22
N LYS A 242 14.83 -9.13 17.47
CA LYS A 242 15.60 -8.08 18.15
C LYS A 242 16.82 -7.63 17.33
N SER A 243 17.61 -8.58 16.81
CA SER A 243 18.79 -8.26 16.00
C SER A 243 18.41 -7.57 14.68
N LYS A 244 17.42 -8.11 13.96
CA LYS A 244 16.93 -7.51 12.70
C LYS A 244 16.38 -6.09 12.93
N CYS A 245 15.70 -5.87 14.05
CA CYS A 245 15.19 -4.56 14.46
C CYS A 245 16.35 -3.57 14.66
N THR A 246 17.32 -3.92 15.53
CA THR A 246 18.49 -3.06 15.80
C THR A 246 19.25 -2.71 14.52
N GLU A 247 19.46 -3.69 13.63
CA GLU A 247 20.14 -3.47 12.35
C GLU A 247 19.37 -2.49 11.46
N THR A 248 18.05 -2.69 11.32
CA THR A 248 17.20 -1.83 10.47
C THR A 248 17.11 -0.41 11.02
N ILE A 249 16.92 -0.24 12.33
CA ILE A 249 16.84 1.09 12.97
C ILE A 249 18.16 1.84 12.84
N LYS A 250 19.29 1.16 13.09
CA LYS A 250 20.61 1.76 12.85
C LYS A 250 20.74 2.22 11.40
N ARG A 251 20.30 1.40 10.45
CA ARG A 251 20.39 1.76 9.04
C ARG A 251 19.45 2.90 8.66
N LEU A 252 18.26 2.97 9.26
CA LEU A 252 17.32 4.08 9.08
C LEU A 252 17.95 5.42 9.47
N GLU A 253 18.71 5.50 10.56
CA GLU A 253 19.44 6.71 10.93
C GLU A 253 20.47 7.13 9.87
N GLU A 254 21.20 6.18 9.30
CA GLU A 254 22.15 6.43 8.21
C GLU A 254 21.43 6.90 6.93
N VAL A 255 20.24 6.35 6.61
CA VAL A 255 19.40 6.81 5.51
C VAL A 255 18.90 8.25 5.77
N ARG A 256 18.41 8.56 6.97
CA ARG A 256 17.95 9.90 7.38
C ARG A 256 19.05 10.95 7.21
N LEU A 257 20.30 10.62 7.57
CA LEU A 257 21.45 11.51 7.38
C LEU A 257 21.77 11.76 5.90
N ARG A 258 21.73 10.72 5.07
CA ARG A 258 21.97 10.82 3.62
C ARG A 258 20.87 11.60 2.90
N GLY A 259 19.61 11.38 3.28
CA GLY A 259 18.44 12.08 2.71
C GLY A 259 18.45 13.58 3.01
N ARG A 260 18.82 13.99 4.24
CA ARG A 260 18.92 15.40 4.63
C ARG A 260 19.95 16.20 3.81
N LYS A 261 21.11 15.59 3.49
CA LYS A 261 22.16 16.26 2.70
C LYS A 261 21.74 16.60 1.28
N ARG A 262 20.82 15.83 0.68
CA ARG A 262 20.29 16.11 -0.68
C ARG A 262 19.29 17.27 -0.71
N SER A 263 18.69 17.65 0.43
CA SER A 263 17.72 18.76 0.51
C SER A 263 18.36 20.15 0.59
N MET A 264 19.69 20.25 0.79
CA MET A 264 20.40 21.55 0.82
C MET A 264 20.87 22.04 -0.56
N LEU A 265 20.51 21.32 -1.63
CA LEU A 265 20.73 21.73 -3.03
C LEU A 265 19.43 21.52 -3.79
N GLY A 266 18.54 22.51 -3.72
CA GLY A 266 17.26 22.57 -4.43
C GLY A 266 16.75 23.99 -4.42
#